data_AF-A0A835XCY3-F1
#
_entry.id   AF-A0A835XCY3-F1
#
_cell.length_a   1.000
_cell.length_b   1.000
_cell.length_c   1.000
_cell.angle_alpha   90.00
_cell.angle_beta   90.00
_cell.angle_gamma   90.00
#
_symmetry.space_group_name_H-M   'P 1'
#
loop_
_entity.id
_entity.type
_entity.pdbx_description
1 polymer ?
#
loop_
_entity_poly.entity_id
_entity_poly.type
_entity_poly.pdbx_seq_one_letter_code
_entity_poly.pdbx_strand_id
1 'polypeptide(L)'
;MLKTLGVNQLIVAINKMDVSNYSEDAFNAAKEKGEKLIKSVGYKVDTVPIIPVSGWKGDNLVKKSENMAWWKGKTLLETFDDFILPEKPTGKPLRVPIQDVYSITGVGTVPVGRVETGTMKPNDKIIIMPSGAVGEIKSIETHHQEMPSASAGDNIGFNLRGIEKKDIKRGDVMGTPDAPPKVAKEFKAQIIVIHHPTAIAPGYTPVMHCHTAQVAATITAFEAKINPASGAVEEQNPKFLKVGDSAIVTIRPVRPTPIETFQEFPEMGRFALRDMGATIAAGIVKEITEEHKL
;
A
#
# COMPACT_ATOMS: atom_id res chain seq x y z
N MET A 1 -0.72 1.64 -9.21
CA MET A 1 -0.21 1.58 -7.82
C MET A 1 -1.30 1.89 -6.80
N LEU A 2 -1.95 3.06 -6.80
CA LEU A 2 -2.99 3.40 -5.81
C LEU A 2 -4.08 2.32 -5.67
N LYS A 3 -4.65 1.85 -6.80
CA LYS A 3 -5.66 0.79 -6.79
C LYS A 3 -5.15 -0.52 -6.18
N THR A 4 -3.94 -0.92 -6.56
CA THR A 4 -3.26 -2.10 -6.01
C THR A 4 -3.11 -2.01 -4.50
N LEU A 5 -2.79 -0.82 -3.99
CA LEU A 5 -2.60 -0.56 -2.57
C LEU A 5 -3.93 -0.41 -1.79
N GLY A 6 -5.08 -0.62 -2.44
CA GLY A 6 -6.39 -0.57 -1.79
C GLY A 6 -7.00 0.82 -1.65
N VAL A 7 -6.44 1.83 -2.34
CA VAL A 7 -7.03 3.17 -2.37
C VAL A 7 -8.30 3.12 -3.23
N ASN A 8 -9.46 3.20 -2.60
CA ASN A 8 -10.75 3.04 -3.29
C ASN A 8 -11.38 4.36 -3.75
N GLN A 9 -11.02 5.47 -3.12
CA GLN A 9 -11.52 6.82 -3.45
C GLN A 9 -10.39 7.65 -4.04
N LEU A 10 -10.69 8.37 -5.13
CA LEU A 10 -9.72 9.14 -5.91
C LEU A 10 -10.39 10.42 -6.39
N ILE A 11 -9.63 11.52 -6.40
CA ILE A 11 -9.97 12.76 -7.09
C ILE A 11 -8.88 13.02 -8.13
N VAL A 12 -9.26 13.43 -9.33
CA VAL A 12 -8.31 13.87 -10.37
C VAL A 12 -8.38 15.38 -10.49
N ALA A 13 -7.29 16.04 -10.17
CA ALA A 13 -7.13 17.47 -10.41
C ALA A 13 -6.42 17.71 -11.74
N ILE A 14 -7.13 18.25 -12.74
CA ILE A 14 -6.53 18.71 -14.00
C ILE A 14 -5.91 20.08 -13.74
N ASN A 15 -4.61 20.06 -13.47
CA ASN A 15 -3.84 21.24 -13.07
C ASN A 15 -3.34 22.05 -14.28
N LYS A 16 -2.88 23.28 -14.02
CA LYS A 16 -2.32 24.24 -14.99
C LYS A 16 -3.34 24.79 -15.98
N MET A 17 -4.59 24.96 -15.56
CA MET A 17 -5.62 25.58 -16.40
C MET A 17 -5.24 26.99 -16.86
N ASP A 18 -4.44 27.72 -16.08
CA ASP A 18 -3.88 29.03 -16.43
C ASP A 18 -3.01 29.00 -17.71
N VAL A 19 -2.27 27.91 -17.95
CA VAL A 19 -1.46 27.74 -19.17
C VAL A 19 -2.33 27.49 -20.40
N SER A 20 -3.51 26.92 -20.21
CA SER A 20 -4.51 26.71 -21.26
C SER A 20 -5.45 27.90 -21.46
N ASN A 21 -5.17 29.05 -20.86
CA ASN A 21 -6.06 30.21 -20.80
C ASN A 21 -7.48 29.82 -20.30
N TYR A 22 -7.55 28.90 -19.34
CA TYR A 22 -8.79 28.42 -18.72
C TYR A 22 -9.82 27.82 -19.71
N SER A 23 -9.35 27.24 -20.81
CA SER A 23 -10.17 26.67 -21.88
C SER A 23 -10.96 25.44 -21.42
N GLU A 24 -12.29 25.48 -21.61
CA GLU A 24 -13.18 24.34 -21.38
C GLU A 24 -12.87 23.16 -22.31
N ASP A 25 -12.55 23.42 -23.58
CA ASP A 25 -12.17 22.38 -24.54
C ASP A 25 -10.88 21.66 -24.13
N ALA A 26 -9.87 22.40 -23.66
CA ALA A 26 -8.63 21.81 -23.17
C ALA A 26 -8.88 20.93 -21.94
N PHE A 27 -9.74 21.37 -21.02
CA PHE A 27 -10.17 20.56 -19.89
C PHE A 27 -10.89 19.29 -20.34
N ASN A 28 -11.86 19.38 -21.25
CA ASN A 28 -12.64 18.24 -21.74
C ASN A 28 -11.74 17.20 -22.46
N ALA A 29 -10.78 17.65 -23.25
CA ALA A 29 -9.80 16.77 -23.90
C ALA A 29 -8.90 16.04 -22.90
N ALA A 30 -8.47 16.73 -21.83
CA ALA A 30 -7.68 16.11 -20.75
C ALA A 30 -8.53 15.17 -19.89
N LYS A 31 -9.78 15.54 -19.61
CA LYS A 31 -10.76 14.75 -18.87
C LYS A 31 -11.00 13.41 -19.56
N GLU A 32 -11.25 13.39 -20.87
CA GLU A 32 -11.49 12.15 -21.63
C GLU A 32 -10.31 11.16 -21.51
N LYS A 33 -9.07 11.67 -21.57
CA LYS A 33 -7.87 10.85 -21.36
C LYS A 33 -7.79 10.32 -19.92
N GLY A 34 -8.13 11.16 -18.95
CA GLY A 34 -8.21 10.79 -17.54
C GLY A 34 -9.23 9.67 -17.29
N GLU A 35 -10.44 9.80 -17.84
CA GLU A 35 -11.50 8.81 -17.72
C GLU A 35 -11.11 7.45 -18.32
N LYS A 36 -10.45 7.45 -19.49
CA LYS A 36 -9.90 6.24 -20.10
C LYS A 36 -8.91 5.53 -19.17
N LEU A 37 -8.03 6.29 -18.52
CA LEU A 37 -7.03 5.75 -17.58
C LEU A 37 -7.68 5.24 -16.28
N ILE A 38 -8.63 5.99 -15.72
CA ILE A 38 -9.40 5.59 -14.53
C ILE A 38 -10.09 4.24 -14.80
N LYS A 39 -10.76 4.13 -15.95
CA LYS A 39 -11.44 2.91 -16.38
C LYS A 39 -10.48 1.74 -16.58
N SER A 40 -9.35 1.97 -17.26
CA SER A 40 -8.37 0.89 -17.52
C SER A 40 -7.72 0.33 -16.25
N VAL A 41 -7.62 1.15 -15.19
CA VAL A 41 -7.09 0.73 -13.88
C VAL A 41 -8.16 0.05 -13.01
N GLY A 42 -9.43 0.13 -13.38
CA GLY A 42 -10.54 -0.54 -12.68
C GLY A 42 -11.22 0.32 -11.60
N TYR A 43 -11.12 1.64 -11.69
CA TYR A 43 -12.00 2.54 -10.93
C TYR A 43 -13.29 2.79 -11.70
N LYS A 44 -14.37 3.05 -10.97
CA LYS A 44 -15.64 3.48 -11.53
C LYS A 44 -15.53 4.97 -11.88
N VAL A 45 -15.69 5.31 -13.16
CA VAL A 45 -15.43 6.68 -13.66
C VAL A 45 -16.40 7.69 -13.03
N ASP A 46 -17.66 7.29 -12.86
CA ASP A 46 -18.74 8.05 -12.24
C ASP A 46 -18.48 8.38 -10.76
N THR A 47 -17.63 7.60 -10.07
CA THR A 47 -17.29 7.84 -8.66
C THR A 47 -16.00 8.63 -8.46
N VAL A 48 -15.33 9.05 -9.53
CA VAL A 48 -14.05 9.77 -9.47
C VAL A 48 -14.25 11.21 -9.94
N PRO A 49 -14.31 12.19 -9.03
CA PRO A 49 -14.41 13.60 -9.40
C PRO A 49 -13.19 14.05 -10.21
N ILE A 50 -13.43 14.76 -11.31
CA ILE A 50 -12.38 15.36 -12.15
C ILE A 50 -12.56 16.88 -12.13
N ILE A 51 -11.62 17.60 -11.52
CA ILE A 51 -11.75 19.03 -11.19
C ILE A 51 -10.68 19.84 -11.93
N PRO A 52 -11.06 20.91 -12.67
CA PRO A 52 -10.10 21.83 -13.27
C PRO A 52 -9.52 22.76 -12.19
N VAL A 53 -8.20 22.84 -12.07
CA VAL A 53 -7.52 23.69 -11.09
C VAL A 53 -6.33 24.44 -11.69
N SER A 54 -5.95 25.56 -11.07
CA SER A 54 -4.60 26.10 -11.18
C SER A 54 -3.96 26.12 -9.80
N GLY A 55 -3.00 25.22 -9.58
CA GLY A 55 -2.22 25.18 -8.34
C GLY A 55 -1.46 26.48 -8.09
N TRP A 56 -0.97 27.12 -9.17
CA TRP A 56 -0.15 28.34 -9.08
C TRP A 56 -0.99 29.59 -8.81
N LYS A 57 -2.15 29.70 -9.47
CA LYS A 57 -3.05 30.85 -9.32
C LYS A 57 -4.08 30.69 -8.21
N GLY A 58 -4.27 29.48 -7.70
CA GLY A 58 -5.19 29.16 -6.61
C GLY A 58 -6.62 28.81 -7.06
N ASP A 59 -6.88 28.80 -8.38
CA ASP A 59 -8.20 28.55 -8.95
C ASP A 59 -8.75 27.17 -8.61
N ASN A 60 -9.98 27.14 -8.09
CA ASN A 60 -10.71 25.94 -7.68
C ASN A 60 -10.01 25.07 -6.63
N LEU A 61 -8.99 25.59 -5.93
CA LEU A 61 -8.38 24.86 -4.81
C LEU A 61 -9.26 24.94 -3.56
N VAL A 62 -9.49 26.17 -3.09
CA VAL A 62 -10.30 26.49 -1.89
C VAL A 62 -11.52 27.33 -2.26
N LYS A 63 -11.34 28.26 -3.21
CA LYS A 63 -12.41 29.13 -3.73
C LYS A 63 -12.66 28.81 -5.18
N LYS A 64 -13.91 29.02 -5.63
CA LYS A 64 -14.26 28.89 -7.05
C LYS A 64 -13.49 29.93 -7.87
N SER A 65 -13.03 29.51 -9.04
CA SER A 65 -12.35 30.36 -10.00
C SER A 65 -13.30 31.37 -10.62
N GLU A 66 -12.85 32.61 -10.77
CA GLU A 66 -13.53 33.64 -11.57
C GLU A 66 -13.18 33.50 -13.07
N ASN A 67 -12.08 32.80 -13.39
CA ASN A 67 -11.58 32.63 -14.75
C ASN A 67 -12.25 31.46 -15.52
N MET A 68 -12.96 30.58 -14.81
CA MET A 68 -13.63 29.41 -15.38
C MET A 68 -15.13 29.49 -15.13
N ALA A 69 -15.80 30.52 -15.67
CA ALA A 69 -17.24 30.72 -15.49
C ALA A 69 -18.10 29.53 -15.96
N TRP A 70 -17.59 28.71 -16.87
CA TRP A 70 -18.20 27.46 -17.35
C TRP A 70 -18.18 26.34 -16.29
N TRP A 71 -17.24 26.34 -15.35
CA TRP A 71 -17.18 25.34 -14.28
C TRP A 71 -18.21 25.64 -13.18
N LYS A 72 -19.18 24.73 -12.99
CA LYS A 72 -20.20 24.84 -11.94
C LYS A 72 -20.00 23.87 -10.77
N GLY A 73 -19.01 22.99 -10.86
CA GLY A 73 -18.73 21.97 -9.85
C GLY A 73 -18.14 22.51 -8.54
N LYS A 74 -17.73 21.58 -7.68
CA LYS A 74 -17.05 21.84 -6.41
C LYS A 74 -15.60 22.31 -6.61
N THR A 75 -15.03 22.93 -5.59
CA THR A 75 -13.59 23.11 -5.46
C THR A 75 -12.92 21.81 -5.04
N LEU A 76 -11.59 21.76 -5.13
CA LEU A 76 -10.81 20.61 -4.68
C LEU A 76 -11.01 20.36 -3.19
N LEU A 77 -11.00 21.40 -2.35
CA LEU A 77 -11.25 21.28 -0.90
C LEU A 77 -12.64 20.72 -0.61
N GLU A 78 -13.68 21.31 -1.21
CA GLU A 78 -15.06 20.83 -1.04
C GLU A 78 -15.25 19.37 -1.48
N THR A 79 -14.42 18.89 -2.42
CA THR A 79 -14.50 17.50 -2.88
C THR A 79 -13.75 16.54 -1.95
N PHE A 80 -12.73 17.00 -1.22
CA PHE A 80 -12.12 16.19 -0.16
C PHE A 80 -13.12 15.88 0.96
N ASP A 81 -14.03 16.82 1.26
CA ASP A 81 -15.08 16.63 2.28
C ASP A 81 -16.10 15.55 1.89
N ASP A 82 -16.16 15.14 0.62
CA ASP A 82 -17.03 14.05 0.14
C ASP A 82 -16.45 12.66 0.38
N PHE A 83 -15.17 12.55 0.78
CA PHE A 83 -14.57 11.24 1.03
C PHE A 83 -15.21 10.56 2.24
N ILE A 84 -15.60 9.31 2.04
CA ILE A 84 -16.17 8.47 3.09
C ILE A 84 -15.02 7.89 3.91
N LEU A 85 -15.08 8.04 5.23
CA LEU A 85 -14.12 7.42 6.14
C LEU A 85 -14.24 5.89 6.04
N PRO A 86 -13.15 5.17 5.71
CA PRO A 86 -13.16 3.71 5.73
C PRO A 86 -13.25 3.21 7.18
N GLU A 87 -13.85 2.04 7.36
CA GLU A 87 -13.87 1.36 8.66
C GLU A 87 -12.43 1.02 9.08
N LYS A 88 -12.09 1.37 10.32
CA LYS A 88 -10.78 1.08 10.90
C LYS A 88 -10.74 -0.37 11.39
N PRO A 89 -9.75 -1.20 11.01
CA PRO A 89 -9.65 -2.59 11.45
C PRO A 89 -9.10 -2.72 12.89
N THR A 90 -9.78 -2.09 13.86
CA THR A 90 -9.38 -2.06 15.28
C THR A 90 -9.63 -3.38 16.02
N GLY A 91 -10.58 -4.20 15.54
CA GLY A 91 -10.89 -5.52 16.11
C GLY A 91 -9.96 -6.66 15.66
N LYS A 92 -8.92 -6.35 14.86
CA LYS A 92 -7.91 -7.32 14.41
C LYS A 92 -6.65 -7.25 15.28
N PRO A 93 -5.81 -8.31 15.29
CA PRO A 93 -4.49 -8.25 15.92
C PRO A 93 -3.66 -7.05 15.47
N LEU A 94 -2.78 -6.56 16.35
CA LEU A 94 -1.93 -5.40 16.06
C LEU A 94 -0.95 -5.71 14.92
N ARG A 95 -0.88 -4.82 13.92
CA ARG A 95 0.16 -4.82 12.88
C ARG A 95 0.67 -3.41 12.68
N VAL A 96 1.96 -3.21 12.91
CA VAL A 96 2.64 -1.92 12.68
C VAL A 96 3.89 -2.19 11.84
N PRO A 97 3.83 -2.05 10.51
CA PRO A 97 4.99 -2.05 9.65
C PRO A 97 5.94 -0.91 10.01
N ILE A 98 7.20 -1.24 10.25
CA ILE A 98 8.22 -0.29 10.68
C ILE A 98 8.73 0.46 9.46
N GLN A 99 8.62 1.78 9.47
CA GLN A 99 9.09 2.65 8.40
C GLN A 99 10.53 3.10 8.64
N ASP A 100 10.82 3.59 9.85
CA ASP A 100 12.15 4.09 10.26
C ASP A 100 12.41 3.76 11.74
N VAL A 101 13.69 3.76 12.13
CA VAL A 101 14.12 3.49 13.52
C VAL A 101 15.19 4.49 13.95
N TYR A 102 14.89 5.23 15.02
CA TYR A 102 15.80 6.19 15.62
C TYR A 102 16.33 5.68 16.96
N SER A 103 17.53 6.14 17.33
CA SER A 103 18.08 5.97 18.68
C SER A 103 18.28 7.35 19.27
N ILE A 104 17.56 7.65 20.33
CA ILE A 104 17.56 8.97 20.96
C ILE A 104 18.22 8.85 22.33
N THR A 105 19.26 9.63 22.57
CA THR A 105 20.00 9.65 23.83
C THR A 105 19.05 9.93 25.01
N GLY A 106 19.08 9.08 26.03
CA GLY A 106 18.21 9.19 27.22
C GLY A 106 16.78 8.66 27.04
N VAL A 107 16.34 8.41 25.81
CA VAL A 107 14.99 7.91 25.49
C VAL A 107 15.02 6.44 25.10
N GLY A 108 15.94 6.04 24.22
CA GLY A 108 16.08 4.66 23.73
C GLY A 108 15.76 4.50 22.24
N THR A 109 15.24 3.34 21.87
CA THR A 109 14.85 2.99 20.50
C THR A 109 13.45 3.54 20.20
N VAL A 110 13.34 4.36 19.15
CA VAL A 110 12.08 4.98 18.73
C VAL A 110 11.79 4.62 17.27
N PRO A 111 10.98 3.59 17.01
CA PRO A 111 10.48 3.31 15.67
C PRO A 111 9.38 4.28 15.27
N VAL A 112 9.21 4.45 13.96
CA VAL A 112 8.12 5.17 13.33
C VAL A 112 7.40 4.24 12.38
N GLY A 113 6.08 4.26 12.39
CA GLY A 113 5.26 3.42 11.52
C GLY A 113 3.79 3.81 11.58
N ARG A 114 3.01 3.17 10.70
CA ARG A 114 1.56 3.29 10.67
C ARG A 114 0.94 2.07 11.34
N VAL A 115 -0.03 2.28 12.20
CA VAL A 115 -0.85 1.17 12.71
C VAL A 115 -1.78 0.74 11.57
N GLU A 116 -1.56 -0.44 10.99
CA GLU A 116 -2.42 -0.96 9.93
C GLU A 116 -3.67 -1.63 10.52
N THR A 117 -3.50 -2.37 11.61
CA THR A 117 -4.60 -3.07 12.29
C THR A 117 -4.43 -3.03 13.80
N GLY A 118 -5.54 -3.19 14.53
CA GLY A 118 -5.56 -3.27 15.99
C GLY A 118 -5.40 -1.93 16.69
N THR A 119 -5.05 -2.01 17.97
CA THR A 119 -4.78 -0.86 18.85
C THR A 119 -3.57 -1.16 19.73
N MET A 120 -2.90 -0.12 20.19
CA MET A 120 -1.76 -0.22 21.10
C MET A 120 -1.79 0.91 22.14
N LYS A 121 -1.27 0.62 23.32
CA LYS A 121 -1.17 1.53 24.46
C LYS A 121 0.22 1.46 25.10
N PRO A 122 0.63 2.50 25.83
CA PRO A 122 1.77 2.37 26.74
C PRO A 122 1.59 1.17 27.67
N ASN A 123 2.70 0.48 27.93
CA ASN A 123 2.86 -0.75 28.69
C ASN A 123 2.37 -2.05 28.02
N ASP A 124 1.86 -1.99 26.78
CA ASP A 124 1.55 -3.19 26.02
C ASP A 124 2.84 -3.95 25.66
N LYS A 125 2.79 -5.28 25.82
CA LYS A 125 3.85 -6.18 25.36
C LYS A 125 3.78 -6.34 23.85
N ILE A 126 4.93 -6.31 23.20
CA ILE A 126 5.03 -6.41 21.74
C ILE A 126 6.11 -7.39 21.31
N ILE A 127 6.00 -7.84 20.07
CA ILE A 127 7.00 -8.65 19.37
C ILE A 127 7.31 -8.06 18.01
N ILE A 128 8.59 -8.02 17.65
CA ILE A 128 9.07 -7.60 16.33
C ILE A 128 9.36 -8.82 15.49
N MET A 129 8.75 -8.90 14.30
CA MET A 129 9.00 -9.97 13.34
C MET A 129 9.72 -9.40 12.12
N PRO A 130 10.76 -10.09 11.60
CA PRO A 130 11.08 -11.51 11.84
C PRO A 130 12.10 -11.77 12.95
N SER A 131 12.60 -10.76 13.68
CA SER A 131 13.66 -10.96 14.69
C SER A 131 13.23 -11.75 15.93
N GLY A 132 11.93 -11.79 16.23
CA GLY A 132 11.39 -12.39 17.44
C GLY A 132 11.66 -11.58 18.71
N ALA A 133 12.20 -10.37 18.59
CA ALA A 133 12.54 -9.54 19.73
C ALA A 133 11.25 -9.10 20.45
N VAL A 134 11.21 -9.32 21.77
CA VAL A 134 10.07 -8.97 22.63
C VAL A 134 10.42 -7.75 23.47
N GLY A 135 9.46 -6.87 23.63
CA GLY A 135 9.62 -5.67 24.43
C GLY A 135 8.28 -5.10 24.89
N GLU A 136 8.31 -3.84 25.29
CA GLU A 136 7.17 -3.11 25.81
C GLU A 136 7.14 -1.70 25.24
N ILE A 137 5.94 -1.19 24.96
CA ILE A 137 5.75 0.19 24.51
C ILE A 137 5.84 1.13 25.72
N LYS A 138 6.79 2.06 25.73
CA LYS A 138 6.92 3.03 26.82
C LYS A 138 6.05 4.27 26.62
N SER A 139 6.04 4.81 25.42
CA SER A 139 5.24 5.99 25.06
C SER A 139 4.90 5.96 23.57
N ILE A 140 3.85 6.68 23.18
CA ILE A 140 3.37 6.81 21.80
C ILE A 140 3.20 8.29 21.50
N GLU A 141 3.63 8.74 20.33
CA GLU A 141 3.58 10.14 19.92
C GLU A 141 3.09 10.29 18.48
N THR A 142 2.30 11.32 18.22
CA THR A 142 1.95 11.79 16.87
C THR A 142 2.18 13.30 16.81
N HIS A 143 2.90 13.78 15.79
CA HIS A 143 3.20 15.21 15.61
C HIS A 143 3.75 15.92 16.88
N HIS A 144 4.64 15.25 17.63
CA HIS A 144 5.23 15.72 18.89
C HIS A 144 4.25 15.88 20.06
N GLN A 145 3.12 15.18 20.02
CA GLN A 145 2.18 15.09 21.13
C GLN A 145 2.07 13.64 21.60
N GLU A 146 2.23 13.43 22.90
CA GLU A 146 2.06 12.11 23.52
C GLU A 146 0.59 11.68 23.47
N MET A 147 0.38 10.40 23.19
CA MET A 147 -0.94 9.81 23.02
C MET A 147 -1.16 8.69 24.05
N PRO A 148 -2.36 8.62 24.67
CA PRO A 148 -2.69 7.53 25.60
C PRO A 148 -2.89 6.18 24.90
N SER A 149 -3.16 6.19 23.59
CA SER A 149 -3.29 5.01 22.75
C SER A 149 -3.19 5.38 21.28
N ALA A 150 -2.81 4.42 20.43
CA ALA A 150 -2.94 4.54 18.97
C ALA A 150 -3.78 3.39 18.41
N SER A 151 -4.39 3.64 17.26
CA SER A 151 -5.34 2.75 16.59
C SER A 151 -5.04 2.66 15.10
N ALA A 152 -5.62 1.66 14.44
CA ALA A 152 -5.53 1.52 12.99
C ALA A 152 -5.79 2.86 12.27
N GLY A 153 -4.84 3.26 11.44
CA GLY A 153 -4.83 4.50 10.68
C GLY A 153 -3.83 5.54 11.15
N ASP A 154 -3.40 5.49 12.42
CA ASP A 154 -2.55 6.50 13.04
C ASP A 154 -1.08 6.30 12.61
N ASN A 155 -0.41 7.40 12.24
CA ASN A 155 1.02 7.42 11.96
C ASN A 155 1.75 7.91 13.20
N ILE A 156 2.58 7.05 13.80
CA ILE A 156 3.10 7.23 15.15
C ILE A 156 4.62 7.08 15.18
N GLY A 157 5.25 7.81 16.11
CA GLY A 157 6.52 7.42 16.72
C GLY A 157 6.24 6.78 18.08
N PHE A 158 6.98 5.77 18.47
CA PHE A 158 6.76 5.13 19.78
C PHE A 158 8.08 4.68 20.39
N ASN A 159 8.23 4.84 21.71
CA ASN A 159 9.43 4.43 22.43
C ASN A 159 9.28 2.97 22.87
N LEU A 160 10.32 2.16 22.66
CA LEU A 160 10.37 0.77 23.08
C LEU A 160 11.35 0.55 24.24
N ARG A 161 10.93 -0.28 25.19
CA ARG A 161 11.78 -0.84 26.24
C ARG A 161 12.11 -2.30 25.93
N GLY A 162 13.38 -2.69 26.09
CA GLY A 162 13.85 -4.06 25.90
C GLY A 162 14.22 -4.44 24.47
N ILE A 163 14.08 -3.51 23.50
CA ILE A 163 14.45 -3.72 22.09
C ILE A 163 15.50 -2.68 21.70
N GLU A 164 16.63 -3.15 21.17
CA GLU A 164 17.68 -2.29 20.66
C GLU A 164 17.49 -2.04 19.16
N LYS A 165 18.09 -0.96 18.65
CA LYS A 165 18.06 -0.61 17.21
C LYS A 165 18.57 -1.72 16.29
N LYS A 166 19.41 -2.64 16.78
CA LYS A 166 19.92 -3.77 15.99
C LYS A 166 18.86 -4.86 15.74
N ASP A 167 17.83 -4.93 16.59
CA ASP A 167 16.81 -5.98 16.60
C ASP A 167 15.57 -5.61 15.76
N ILE A 168 15.55 -4.38 15.21
CA ILE A 168 14.43 -3.81 14.48
C ILE A 168 14.93 -2.92 13.34
N LYS A 169 14.33 -3.05 12.16
CA LYS A 169 14.64 -2.22 10.99
C LYS A 169 13.40 -1.97 10.14
N ARG A 170 13.55 -1.09 9.15
CA ARG A 170 12.53 -0.88 8.12
C ARG A 170 12.12 -2.19 7.46
N GLY A 171 10.81 -2.40 7.33
CA GLY A 171 10.22 -3.59 6.74
C GLY A 171 9.97 -4.73 7.72
N ASP A 172 10.45 -4.63 8.96
CA ASP A 172 9.98 -5.48 10.04
C ASP A 172 8.56 -5.05 10.44
N VAL A 173 7.82 -5.93 11.13
CA VAL A 173 6.45 -5.68 11.55
C VAL A 173 6.33 -5.97 13.04
N MET A 174 5.80 -5.00 13.77
CA MET A 174 5.43 -5.18 15.17
C MET A 174 4.02 -5.75 15.27
N GLY A 175 3.80 -6.66 16.21
CA GLY A 175 2.48 -7.09 16.64
C GLY A 175 2.49 -7.48 18.12
N THR A 176 1.47 -8.22 18.56
CA THR A 176 1.38 -8.72 19.93
C THR A 176 1.98 -10.14 20.04
N PRO A 177 2.56 -10.52 21.19
CA PRO A 177 3.16 -11.85 21.37
C PRO A 177 2.17 -13.02 21.25
N ASP A 178 0.88 -12.81 21.54
CA ASP A 178 -0.19 -13.81 21.42
C ASP A 178 -0.65 -14.02 19.98
N ALA A 179 -0.45 -13.03 19.11
CA ALA A 179 -0.80 -13.08 17.70
C ALA A 179 0.32 -12.44 16.85
N PRO A 180 1.53 -13.02 16.83
CA PRO A 180 2.68 -12.44 16.14
C PRO A 180 2.41 -12.31 14.62
N PRO A 181 2.98 -11.29 13.95
CA PRO A 181 2.95 -11.20 12.49
C PRO A 181 3.57 -12.45 11.83
N LYS A 182 2.86 -13.08 10.90
CA LYS A 182 3.41 -14.23 10.15
C LYS A 182 4.59 -13.80 9.28
N VAL A 183 5.54 -14.71 9.10
CA VAL A 183 6.74 -14.48 8.28
C VAL A 183 6.83 -15.55 7.19
N ALA A 184 6.73 -15.16 5.92
CA ALA A 184 6.81 -16.10 4.82
C ALA A 184 8.26 -16.33 4.35
N LYS A 185 8.61 -17.59 4.15
CA LYS A 185 9.71 -18.02 3.27
C LYS A 185 9.20 -18.28 1.86
N GLU A 186 7.97 -18.76 1.74
CA GLU A 186 7.30 -19.00 0.47
C GLU A 186 5.79 -18.77 0.62
N PHE A 187 5.17 -18.22 -0.42
CA PHE A 187 3.73 -18.00 -0.46
C PHE A 187 3.20 -18.09 -1.89
N LYS A 188 1.91 -18.46 -2.01
CA LYS A 188 1.16 -18.35 -3.25
C LYS A 188 0.46 -17.01 -3.31
N ALA A 189 0.53 -16.38 -4.47
CA ALA A 189 -0.09 -15.10 -4.73
C ALA A 189 -0.82 -15.07 -6.05
N GLN A 190 -1.88 -14.28 -6.10
CA GLN A 190 -2.47 -13.85 -7.36
C GLN A 190 -1.77 -12.58 -7.80
N ILE A 191 -1.23 -12.55 -9.01
CA ILE A 191 -0.62 -11.37 -9.62
C ILE A 191 -1.38 -10.93 -10.87
N ILE A 192 -1.22 -9.66 -11.24
CA ILE A 192 -1.53 -9.10 -12.55
C ILE A 192 -0.28 -8.43 -13.11
N VAL A 193 0.10 -8.79 -14.33
CA VAL A 193 1.26 -8.20 -15.02
C VAL A 193 0.85 -6.86 -15.62
N ILE A 194 1.46 -5.79 -15.12
CA ILE A 194 1.17 -4.40 -15.52
C ILE A 194 2.09 -3.97 -16.65
N HIS A 195 3.37 -4.33 -16.57
CA HIS A 195 4.36 -3.89 -17.54
C HIS A 195 5.54 -4.87 -17.58
N HIS A 196 5.94 -5.31 -18.77
CA HIS A 196 7.19 -6.04 -18.99
C HIS A 196 7.57 -5.89 -20.47
N PRO A 197 8.85 -5.68 -20.82
CA PRO A 197 9.25 -5.47 -22.22
C PRO A 197 9.03 -6.70 -23.11
N THR A 198 9.04 -7.89 -22.51
CA THR A 198 8.88 -9.18 -23.22
C THR A 198 7.82 -10.05 -22.53
N ALA A 199 8.25 -11.02 -21.72
CA ALA A 199 7.41 -11.88 -20.90
C ALA A 199 8.17 -12.30 -19.63
N ILE A 200 7.43 -12.66 -18.58
CA ILE A 200 7.97 -13.15 -17.32
C ILE A 200 8.00 -14.67 -17.36
N ALA A 201 9.08 -15.30 -16.89
CA ALA A 201 9.20 -16.75 -16.74
C ALA A 201 9.52 -17.13 -15.29
N PRO A 202 9.28 -18.38 -14.87
CA PRO A 202 9.72 -18.87 -13.57
C PRO A 202 11.23 -18.67 -13.38
N GLY A 203 11.65 -18.30 -12.18
CA GLY A 203 13.01 -17.90 -11.85
C GLY A 203 13.28 -16.39 -11.93
N TYR A 204 12.33 -15.59 -12.42
CA TYR A 204 12.44 -14.14 -12.41
C TYR A 204 12.43 -13.59 -10.97
N THR A 205 13.38 -12.71 -10.64
CA THR A 205 13.61 -12.20 -9.28
C THR A 205 13.55 -10.67 -9.21
N PRO A 206 12.35 -10.06 -9.30
CA PRO A 206 12.17 -8.62 -9.13
C PRO A 206 12.29 -8.20 -7.65
N VAL A 207 12.30 -6.88 -7.40
CA VAL A 207 12.16 -6.33 -6.05
C VAL A 207 10.68 -6.31 -5.69
N MET A 208 10.31 -7.04 -4.65
CA MET A 208 9.00 -6.99 -4.02
C MET A 208 8.94 -5.86 -3.00
N HIS A 209 7.94 -5.01 -3.17
CA HIS A 209 7.52 -3.99 -2.21
C HIS A 209 6.22 -4.46 -1.56
N CYS A 210 6.25 -4.78 -0.27
CA CYS A 210 5.08 -5.05 0.57
C CYS A 210 5.16 -4.14 1.79
N HIS A 211 4.06 -3.45 2.13
CA HIS A 211 4.03 -2.45 3.21
C HIS A 211 5.25 -1.50 3.21
N THR A 212 6.14 -1.57 4.21
CA THR A 212 7.40 -0.82 4.28
C THR A 212 8.63 -1.62 3.85
N ALA A 213 8.48 -2.93 3.66
CA ALA A 213 9.54 -3.85 3.26
C ALA A 213 9.86 -3.76 1.76
N GLN A 214 11.16 -3.91 1.48
CA GLN A 214 11.71 -4.06 0.15
C GLN A 214 12.65 -5.27 0.16
N VAL A 215 12.36 -6.25 -0.68
CA VAL A 215 13.07 -7.52 -0.72
C VAL A 215 13.03 -8.10 -2.12
N ALA A 216 14.16 -8.60 -2.61
CA ALA A 216 14.15 -9.37 -3.86
C ALA A 216 13.32 -10.65 -3.64
N ALA A 217 12.48 -11.03 -4.60
CA ALA A 217 11.64 -12.20 -4.46
C ALA A 217 11.57 -12.95 -5.78
N THR A 218 11.91 -14.24 -5.75
CA THR A 218 11.90 -15.09 -6.93
C THR A 218 10.51 -15.66 -7.14
N ILE A 219 9.96 -15.50 -8.34
CA ILE A 219 8.74 -16.21 -8.74
C ILE A 219 9.15 -17.61 -9.17
N THR A 220 8.96 -18.61 -8.30
CA THR A 220 9.51 -19.95 -8.48
C THR A 220 8.67 -20.83 -9.40
N ALA A 221 7.36 -20.61 -9.44
CA ALA A 221 6.43 -21.36 -10.28
C ALA A 221 5.24 -20.50 -10.70
N PHE A 222 4.70 -20.80 -11.88
CA PHE A 222 3.38 -20.33 -12.30
C PHE A 222 2.42 -21.50 -12.21
N GLU A 223 1.42 -21.38 -11.35
CA GLU A 223 0.48 -22.47 -11.07
C GLU A 223 -0.65 -22.46 -12.11
N ALA A 224 -1.24 -21.29 -12.34
CA ALA A 224 -2.35 -21.15 -13.27
C ALA A 224 -2.47 -19.71 -13.77
N LYS A 225 -2.78 -19.55 -15.06
CA LYS A 225 -3.33 -18.30 -15.59
C LYS A 225 -4.83 -18.27 -15.30
N ILE A 226 -5.33 -17.13 -14.84
CA ILE A 226 -6.71 -16.98 -14.43
C ILE A 226 -7.34 -15.75 -15.08
N ASN A 227 -8.64 -15.84 -15.32
CA ASN A 227 -9.43 -14.68 -15.67
C ASN A 227 -9.57 -13.74 -14.45
N PRO A 228 -9.17 -12.46 -14.53
CA PRO A 228 -9.19 -11.58 -13.37
C PRO A 228 -10.60 -11.23 -12.88
N ALA A 229 -11.63 -11.34 -13.73
CA ALA A 229 -13.00 -10.99 -13.39
C ALA A 229 -13.78 -12.19 -12.81
N SER A 230 -13.63 -13.38 -13.38
CA SER A 230 -14.35 -14.59 -12.94
C SER A 230 -13.54 -15.48 -11.99
N GLY A 231 -12.22 -15.34 -11.95
CA GLY A 231 -11.32 -16.24 -11.22
C GLY A 231 -11.19 -17.62 -11.86
N ALA A 232 -11.81 -17.87 -13.01
CA ALA A 232 -11.72 -19.14 -13.72
C ALA A 232 -10.30 -19.38 -14.22
N VAL A 233 -9.83 -20.62 -14.13
CA VAL A 233 -8.54 -21.02 -14.69
C VAL A 233 -8.66 -21.09 -16.20
N GLU A 234 -7.78 -20.35 -16.89
CA GLU A 234 -7.68 -20.33 -18.35
C GLU A 234 -6.59 -21.29 -18.85
N GLU A 235 -5.47 -21.38 -18.11
CA GLU A 235 -4.32 -22.23 -18.48
C GLU A 235 -3.62 -22.73 -17.19
N GLN A 236 -3.31 -24.03 -17.14
CA GLN A 236 -2.53 -24.63 -16.04
C GLN A 236 -1.04 -24.61 -16.38
N ASN A 237 -0.19 -24.26 -15.42
CA ASN A 237 1.27 -24.23 -15.55
C ASN A 237 1.78 -23.48 -16.81
N PRO A 238 1.39 -22.21 -17.01
CA PRO A 238 1.83 -21.46 -18.18
C PRO A 238 3.36 -21.31 -18.20
N LYS A 239 3.97 -21.34 -19.38
CA LYS A 239 5.44 -21.21 -19.51
C LYS A 239 5.94 -19.78 -19.30
N PHE A 240 5.12 -18.80 -19.66
CA PHE A 240 5.44 -17.38 -19.54
C PHE A 240 4.17 -16.56 -19.28
N LEU A 241 4.31 -15.36 -18.69
CA LEU A 241 3.23 -14.39 -18.48
C LEU A 241 3.54 -13.09 -19.24
N LYS A 242 2.52 -12.50 -19.87
CA LYS A 242 2.61 -11.23 -20.60
C LYS A 242 1.81 -10.14 -19.93
N VAL A 243 2.02 -8.90 -20.37
CA VAL A 243 1.23 -7.74 -19.92
C VAL A 243 -0.27 -8.01 -20.08
N GLY A 244 -1.03 -7.76 -19.01
CA GLY A 244 -2.46 -8.02 -18.93
C GLY A 244 -2.83 -9.38 -18.31
N ASP A 245 -1.90 -10.32 -18.25
CA ASP A 245 -2.17 -11.64 -17.68
C ASP A 245 -2.36 -11.55 -16.17
N SER A 246 -3.36 -12.27 -15.66
CA SER A 246 -3.48 -12.58 -14.23
C SER A 246 -3.15 -14.05 -14.00
N ALA A 247 -2.41 -14.33 -12.93
CA ALA A 247 -1.96 -15.68 -12.64
C ALA A 247 -1.84 -15.93 -11.14
N ILE A 248 -2.00 -17.19 -10.74
CA ILE A 248 -1.55 -17.71 -9.45
C ILE A 248 -0.10 -18.14 -9.62
N VAL A 249 0.76 -17.62 -8.76
CA VAL A 249 2.20 -17.86 -8.78
C VAL A 249 2.71 -18.19 -7.38
N THR A 250 3.80 -18.95 -7.32
CA THR A 250 4.53 -19.21 -6.08
C THR A 250 5.74 -18.29 -6.01
N ILE A 251 5.91 -17.60 -4.88
CA ILE A 251 6.94 -16.58 -4.68
C ILE A 251 7.76 -16.92 -3.44
N ARG A 252 9.09 -16.85 -3.57
CA ARG A 252 10.07 -17.06 -2.51
C ARG A 252 10.91 -15.79 -2.34
N PRO A 253 10.66 -14.97 -1.30
CA PRO A 253 11.55 -13.88 -0.92
C PRO A 253 12.96 -14.39 -0.62
N VAL A 254 14.00 -13.62 -0.98
CA VAL A 254 15.40 -14.01 -0.71
C VAL A 254 15.75 -14.03 0.79
N ARG A 255 14.92 -13.42 1.62
CA ARG A 255 14.98 -13.46 3.08
C ARG A 255 13.58 -13.61 3.66
N PRO A 256 13.40 -14.30 4.80
CA PRO A 256 12.11 -14.36 5.48
C PRO A 256 11.49 -12.97 5.63
N THR A 257 10.26 -12.81 5.17
CA THR A 257 9.60 -11.50 5.06
C THR A 257 8.26 -11.53 5.77
N PRO A 258 8.00 -10.62 6.71
CA PRO A 258 6.66 -10.46 7.29
C PRO A 258 5.65 -10.11 6.19
N ILE A 259 4.68 -10.99 5.98
CA ILE A 259 3.60 -10.82 5.00
C ILE A 259 2.48 -11.77 5.39
N GLU A 260 1.23 -11.35 5.20
CA GLU A 260 0.05 -12.12 5.60
C GLU A 260 -0.92 -12.31 4.45
N THR A 261 -1.89 -13.20 4.63
CA THR A 261 -2.89 -13.44 3.58
C THR A 261 -3.77 -12.22 3.42
N PHE A 262 -4.12 -11.90 2.17
CA PHE A 262 -4.98 -10.76 1.85
C PHE A 262 -6.37 -10.87 2.48
N GLN A 263 -6.88 -12.09 2.63
CA GLN A 263 -8.18 -12.35 3.22
C GLN A 263 -8.23 -11.97 4.71
N GLU A 264 -7.17 -12.29 5.46
CA GLU A 264 -7.08 -11.99 6.89
C GLU A 264 -6.63 -10.55 7.12
N PHE A 265 -5.57 -10.10 6.44
CA PHE A 265 -4.95 -8.79 6.61
C PHE A 265 -4.72 -8.12 5.24
N PRO A 266 -5.74 -7.44 4.67
CA PRO A 266 -5.63 -6.79 3.35
C PRO A 266 -4.45 -5.81 3.25
N GLU A 267 -4.13 -5.11 4.33
CA GLU A 267 -3.04 -4.12 4.44
C GLU A 267 -1.66 -4.79 4.36
N MET A 268 -1.56 -6.03 4.87
CA MET A 268 -0.32 -6.81 4.92
C MET A 268 -0.18 -7.79 3.75
N GLY A 269 -1.27 -8.08 3.02
CA GLY A 269 -1.30 -9.06 1.93
C GLY A 269 -1.21 -8.49 0.53
N ARG A 270 -1.00 -7.19 0.36
CA ARG A 270 -0.77 -6.54 -0.95
C ARG A 270 0.71 -6.31 -1.19
N PHE A 271 1.14 -6.48 -2.44
CA PHE A 271 2.51 -6.17 -2.84
C PHE A 271 2.59 -5.71 -4.29
N ALA A 272 3.72 -5.08 -4.63
CA ALA A 272 4.09 -4.73 -5.99
C ALA A 272 5.47 -5.33 -6.31
N LEU A 273 5.61 -5.90 -7.50
CA LEU A 273 6.90 -6.33 -8.04
C LEU A 273 7.45 -5.23 -8.94
N ARG A 274 8.69 -4.83 -8.72
CA ARG A 274 9.36 -3.74 -9.45
C ARG A 274 10.67 -4.21 -10.03
N ASP A 275 10.95 -3.69 -11.22
CA ASP A 275 12.20 -3.86 -11.95
C ASP A 275 12.35 -2.73 -12.95
N MET A 276 13.58 -2.39 -13.33
CA MET A 276 13.90 -1.33 -14.29
C MET A 276 13.21 0.02 -13.98
N GLY A 277 13.02 0.34 -12.69
CA GLY A 277 12.30 1.55 -12.25
C GLY A 277 10.78 1.52 -12.43
N ALA A 278 10.22 0.50 -13.07
CA ALA A 278 8.78 0.34 -13.31
C ALA A 278 8.13 -0.65 -12.33
N THR A 279 6.80 -0.61 -12.24
CA THR A 279 6.01 -1.66 -11.58
C THR A 279 5.68 -2.73 -12.61
N ILE A 280 6.23 -3.92 -12.42
CA ILE A 280 6.07 -5.06 -13.33
C ILE A 280 4.76 -5.77 -13.09
N ALA A 281 4.43 -6.02 -11.82
CA ALA A 281 3.20 -6.67 -11.43
C ALA A 281 2.70 -6.15 -10.09
N ALA A 282 1.40 -6.34 -9.88
CA ALA A 282 0.72 -6.12 -8.61
C ALA A 282 0.18 -7.47 -8.13
N GLY A 283 0.17 -7.72 -6.83
CA GLY A 283 -0.31 -8.98 -6.30
C GLY A 283 -0.96 -8.93 -4.94
N ILE A 284 -1.71 -9.98 -4.66
CA ILE A 284 -2.31 -10.28 -3.37
C ILE A 284 -1.87 -11.68 -2.91
N VAL A 285 -1.50 -11.80 -1.65
CA VAL A 285 -1.14 -13.09 -1.04
C VAL A 285 -2.40 -13.90 -0.79
N LYS A 286 -2.42 -15.13 -1.31
CA LYS A 286 -3.53 -16.06 -1.15
C LYS A 286 -3.29 -17.05 -0.01
N GLU A 287 -2.05 -17.53 0.11
CA GLU A 287 -1.68 -18.59 1.05
C GLU A 287 -0.18 -18.50 1.36
N ILE A 288 0.21 -18.72 2.62
CA ILE A 288 1.61 -18.89 3.01
C ILE A 288 1.91 -20.39 2.99
N THR A 289 2.78 -20.83 2.09
CA THR A 289 3.10 -22.25 1.89
C THR A 289 4.27 -22.71 2.76
N GLU A 290 5.21 -21.81 3.05
CA GLU A 290 6.31 -22.07 3.97
C GLU A 290 6.49 -20.88 4.92
N GLU A 291 6.23 -21.10 6.20
CA GLU A 291 6.39 -20.09 7.25
C GLU A 291 7.78 -20.20 7.91
N HIS A 292 8.38 -19.05 8.20
CA HIS A 292 9.55 -18.97 9.07
C HIS A 292 9.11 -19.01 10.53
N LYS A 293 9.48 -20.09 11.21
CA LYS A 293 9.36 -20.21 12.67
C LYS A 293 10.67 -19.78 13.33
N LEU A 294 10.53 -19.07 14.45
CA LEU A 294 11.63 -18.69 15.35
C LEU A 294 12.24 -19.92 16.03
#